data_AF-A0A317NZM3-F1
#
_entry.id   AF-A0A317NZM3-F1
#
_cell.length_a   1.000
_cell.length_b   1.000
_cell.length_c   1.000
_cell.angle_alpha   90.00
_cell.angle_beta   90.00
_cell.angle_gamma   90.00
#
_symmetry.space_group_name_H-M   'P 1'
#
loop_
_entity.id
_entity.type
_entity.pdbx_description
1 polymer ?
#
loop_
_entity_poly.entity_id
_entity_poly.type
_entity_poly.pdbx_seq_one_letter_code
_entity_poly.pdbx_strand_id
1 'polypeptide(L)' 'MNVPISTAPMTVAERKAALRRLVALFGLMNTMIELSAQGAPRSVAEHATAARDLVGELVADLAAAR' A
#
# COMPACT_ATOMS: atom_id res chain seq x y z
N MET A 1 9.30 7.79 -19.80
CA MET A 1 9.97 8.63 -18.80
C MET A 1 10.56 7.69 -17.75
N ASN A 2 11.88 7.54 -17.69
CA ASN A 2 12.54 6.62 -16.76
C ASN A 2 12.81 7.38 -15.47
N VAL A 3 12.01 7.18 -14.42
CA VAL A 3 12.21 7.87 -13.14
C VAL A 3 13.47 7.27 -12.49
N PRO A 4 14.52 8.06 -12.22
CA PRO A 4 15.72 7.53 -11.60
C PRO A 4 15.37 7.05 -10.19
N ILE A 5 15.55 5.75 -9.94
CA ILE A 5 15.41 5.16 -8.61
C ILE A 5 16.69 5.51 -7.84
N SER A 6 16.64 6.61 -7.08
CA SER A 6 17.75 7.01 -6.20
C SER A 6 17.75 6.11 -4.96
N THR A 7 18.90 5.54 -4.61
CA THR A 7 19.09 4.57 -3.52
C THR A 7 19.46 5.23 -2.17
N ALA A 8 19.12 6.51 -1.97
CA ALA A 8 19.37 7.18 -0.70
C ALA A 8 18.71 6.38 0.45
N PRO A 9 19.46 6.01 1.51
CA PRO A 9 18.95 5.11 2.52
C PRO A 9 17.89 5.80 3.38
N MET A 10 16.67 5.25 3.36
CA MET A 10 15.55 5.73 4.20
C MET A 10 15.94 5.89 5.66
N THR A 11 15.42 6.91 6.34
CA THR A 11 15.59 7.03 7.79
C THR A 11 14.88 5.89 8.53
N VAL A 12 15.26 5.61 9.79
CA VAL A 12 14.59 4.59 10.60
C VAL A 12 13.11 4.94 10.81
N ALA A 13 12.77 6.23 10.91
CA ALA A 13 11.41 6.71 11.05
C ALA A 13 10.57 6.43 9.79
N GLU A 14 11.11 6.72 8.61
CA GLU A 14 10.47 6.42 7.32
C GLU A 14 10.27 4.92 7.13
N ARG A 15 11.27 4.09 7.46
CA ARG A 15 11.13 2.62 7.37
C ARG A 15 10.02 2.10 8.27
N LYS A 16 9.92 2.60 9.51
CA LYS A 16 8.85 2.21 10.43
C LYS A 16 7.48 2.67 9.94
N ALA A 17 7.38 3.87 9.36
CA ALA A 17 6.13 4.37 8.79
C ALA A 17 5.70 3.55 7.57
N ALA A 18 6.63 3.26 6.64
CA ALA A 18 6.39 2.41 5.48
C ALA A 18 5.97 1.00 5.90
N LEU A 19 6.64 0.40 6.89
CA LEU A 19 6.29 -0.92 7.40
C LEU A 19 4.86 -0.95 7.98
N ARG A 20 4.46 0.06 8.75
CA ARG A 20 3.08 0.16 9.27
C ARG A 20 2.04 0.18 8.15
N ARG A 21 2.32 0.90 7.05
CA ARG A 21 1.42 0.93 5.88
C ARG A 21 1.38 -0.40 5.15
N LEU A 22 2.52 -1.09 5.02
CA LEU A 22 2.57 -2.45 4.43
C LEU A 22 1.76 -3.46 5.26
N VAL A 23 1.80 -3.36 6.59
CA VAL A 23 0.97 -4.21 7.47
C VAL A 23 -0.52 -3.92 7.25
N ALA A 24 -0.92 -2.65 7.13
CA ALA A 24 -2.30 -2.30 6.84
C ALA A 24 -2.77 -2.83 5.47
N LEU A 25 -1.93 -2.70 4.44
CA LEU A 25 -2.18 -3.27 3.10
C LEU A 25 -2.37 -4.78 3.14
N PHE A 26 -1.52 -5.49 3.89
CA PHE A 26 -1.65 -6.93 4.07
C PHE A 26 -3.00 -7.30 4.73
N GLY A 27 -3.43 -6.55 5.74
CA GLY A 27 -4.75 -6.70 6.34
C GLY A 27 -5.89 -6.55 5.32
N LEU A 28 -5.84 -5.49 4.49
CA LEU A 28 -6.83 -5.27 3.43
C LEU A 28 -6.88 -6.41 2.42
N MET A 29 -5.72 -6.97 2.07
CA MET A 29 -5.64 -8.14 1.17
C MET A 29 -6.33 -9.36 1.77
N ASN A 30 -6.13 -9.65 3.06
CA ASN A 30 -6.82 -10.76 3.73
C ASN A 30 -8.34 -10.54 3.73
N THR A 31 -8.80 -9.33 4.06
CA THR A 31 -10.24 -8.99 4.00
C THR A 31 -10.81 -9.16 2.59
N MET A 32 -10.09 -8.76 1.54
CA MET A 32 -10.52 -8.98 0.16
C MET A 32 -10.63 -10.47 -0.20
N ILE A 33 -9.69 -11.31 0.26
CA ILE A 33 -9.74 -12.77 0.04
C ILE A 33 -10.97 -13.36 0.72
N GLU A 34 -11.24 -12.97 1.97
CA GLU A 34 -12.42 -13.42 2.72
C GLU A 34 -13.73 -12.99 2.04
N LEU A 35 -13.84 -11.73 1.64
CA LEU A 35 -15.01 -11.20 0.93
C LEU A 35 -15.21 -11.86 -0.43
N SER A 36 -14.13 -12.16 -1.14
CA SER A 36 -14.18 -12.89 -2.41
C SER A 36 -14.72 -14.31 -2.20
N ALA A 37 -14.27 -15.00 -1.15
CA ALA A 37 -14.77 -16.34 -0.81
C ALA A 37 -16.25 -16.33 -0.40
N GLN A 38 -16.74 -15.22 0.15
CA GLN A 38 -18.14 -15.02 0.52
C GLN A 38 -19.04 -14.54 -0.63
N GLY A 39 -18.49 -14.33 -1.83
CA GLY A 39 -19.27 -13.86 -2.99
C GLY A 39 -19.72 -12.41 -2.86
N ALA A 40 -18.92 -11.54 -2.22
CA ALA A 40 -19.20 -10.12 -2.01
C ALA A 40 -18.38 -9.18 -2.93
N PRO A 41 -18.62 -9.18 -4.26
CA PRO A 41 -17.74 -8.49 -5.22
C PRO A 41 -17.72 -6.97 -5.07
N ARG A 42 -18.80 -6.35 -4.58
CA ARG A 42 -18.82 -4.90 -4.30
C ARG A 42 -17.89 -4.55 -3.14
N SER A 43 -17.98 -5.29 -2.04
CA SER A 43 -17.10 -5.11 -0.88
C SER A 43 -15.63 -5.36 -1.26
N VAL A 44 -15.34 -6.35 -2.11
CA VAL A 44 -13.99 -6.56 -2.66
C VAL A 44 -13.49 -5.33 -3.43
N ALA A 45 -14.32 -4.76 -4.31
CA ALA A 45 -13.94 -3.58 -5.11
C ALA A 45 -13.68 -2.34 -4.24
N GLU A 46 -14.45 -2.14 -3.17
CA GLU A 46 -14.25 -1.06 -2.19
C GLU A 46 -12.89 -1.20 -1.49
N HIS A 47 -12.59 -2.40 -0.99
CA HIS A 47 -11.32 -2.67 -0.31
C HIS A 47 -10.13 -2.62 -1.27
N ALA A 48 -10.31 -3.03 -2.53
CA ALA A 48 -9.29 -2.93 -3.57
C ALA A 48 -8.96 -1.47 -3.88
N THR A 49 -9.98 -0.60 -3.91
CA THR A 49 -9.79 0.84 -4.10
C THR A 49 -9.01 1.44 -2.94
N ALA A 50 -9.41 1.15 -1.70
CA ALA A 50 -8.70 1.61 -0.52
C ALA A 50 -7.24 1.14 -0.47
N ALA A 51 -6.98 -0.13 -0.81
CA ALA A 51 -5.63 -0.68 -0.89
C ALA A 51 -4.79 0.01 -1.98
N ARG A 52 -5.37 0.24 -3.17
CA ARG A 52 -4.70 0.96 -4.26
C ARG A 52 -4.31 2.37 -3.84
N ASP A 53 -5.20 3.09 -3.18
CA ASP A 53 -4.95 4.48 -2.76
C ASP A 53 -3.83 4.53 -1.70
N LEU A 54 -3.84 3.61 -0.72
CA LEU A 54 -2.75 3.44 0.25
C LEU A 54 -1.39 3.08 -0.39
N VAL A 55 -1.38 2.23 -1.43
CA VAL A 55 -0.16 1.95 -2.21
C VAL A 55 0.30 3.22 -2.93
N GLY A 56 -0.62 3.96 -3.53
CA GLY A 56 -0.33 5.22 -4.22
C GLY A 56 0.34 6.24 -3.29
N GLU A 57 -0.22 6.44 -2.09
CA GLU A 57 0.35 7.31 -1.06
C GLU A 57 1.73 6.82 -0.61
N LEU A 58 1.92 5.52 -0.40
CA LEU A 58 3.23 4.96 -0.03
C LEU A 58 4.27 5.20 -1.12
N VAL A 59 3.91 4.97 -2.39
CA VAL A 59 4.81 5.22 -3.52
C VAL A 59 5.13 6.71 -3.65
N ALA A 60 4.14 7.59 -3.49
CA ALA A 60 4.35 9.03 -3.54
C ALA A 60 5.29 9.50 -2.43
N ASP A 61 5.10 9.04 -1.19
CA ASP A 61 5.95 9.38 -0.06
C ASP A 61 7.38 8.86 -0.25
N LEU A 62 7.55 7.64 -0.76
CA LEU A 62 8.87 7.09 -1.08
C LEU A 62 9.55 7.86 -2.22
N ALA A 63 8.78 8.35 -3.20
CA ALA A 63 9.31 9.18 -4.28
C ALA A 63 9.66 10.60 -3.80
N ALA A 64 8.95 11.12 -2.80
CA ALA A 64 9.08 12.46 -2.23
C ALA A 64 10.07 12.56 -1.06
N ALA A 65 10.46 11.45 -0.43
CA ALA A 65 11.49 11.38 0.64
C ALA A 65 12.92 11.68 0.12
N ARG A 66 13.03 12.62 -0.82
CA ARG A 66 14.24 13.13 -1.45
C ARG A 66 14.66 14.45 -0.80
#